data_AF-W1WJM4-F1
#
_entry.id   AF-W1WJM4-F1
#
_cell.length_a   1.000
_cell.length_b   1.000
_cell.length_c   1.000
_cell.angle_alpha   90.00
_cell.angle_beta   90.00
_cell.angle_gamma   90.00
#
_symmetry.space_group_name_H-M   'P 1'
#
loop_
_entity.id
_entity.type
_entity.pdbx_description
1 polymer ?
#
loop_
_entity_poly.entity_id
_entity_poly.type
_entity_poly.pdbx_seq_one_letter_code
_entity_poly.pdbx_strand_id
1 'polypeptide(L)' 'MGQYNFDQILDRTHTKSLKYDFAVKRGKPADVLPFWVADMDFEVPPELK' A
#
# COMPACT_ATOMS: atom_id res chain seq x y z
N MET A 1 8.60 24.13 -4.29
CA MET A 1 8.08 23.03 -3.46
C MET A 1 7.92 21.83 -4.38
N GLY A 2 8.58 20.71 -4.09
CA GLY A 2 8.48 19.52 -4.94
C GLY A 2 7.03 19.06 -4.99
N GLN A 3 6.49 18.84 -6.18
CA GLN A 3 5.12 18.38 -6.35
C GLN A 3 5.08 16.89 -6.05
N TYR A 4 4.44 16.48 -4.95
CA TYR A 4 4.16 15.07 -4.66
C TYR A 4 3.09 14.55 -5.62
N ASN A 5 3.32 13.39 -6.24
CA ASN A 5 2.37 12.76 -7.13
C ASN A 5 1.57 11.67 -6.40
N PHE A 6 0.43 12.05 -5.81
CA PHE A 6 -0.48 11.11 -5.15
C PHE A 6 -1.35 10.31 -6.14
N ASP A 7 -1.38 10.70 -7.43
CA ASP A 7 -2.10 9.96 -8.47
C ASP A 7 -1.29 8.77 -9.01
N GLN A 8 -0.01 8.65 -8.62
CA GLN A 8 0.83 7.53 -8.99
C GLN A 8 0.31 6.24 -8.35
N ILE A 9 -0.07 5.26 -9.19
CA ILE A 9 -0.40 3.91 -8.74
C ILE A 9 0.90 3.14 -8.46
N LEU A 10 1.01 2.62 -7.24
CA LEU A 10 2.15 1.81 -6.78
C LEU A 10 1.71 0.36 -6.58
N ASP A 11 2.44 -0.58 -7.19
CA ASP A 11 2.27 -1.99 -6.86
C ASP A 11 2.94 -2.29 -5.51
N ARG A 12 2.12 -2.66 -4.53
CA ARG A 12 2.55 -3.03 -3.17
C ARG A 12 2.55 -4.54 -2.94
N THR A 13 2.30 -5.35 -3.97
CA THR A 13 2.39 -6.81 -3.86
C THR A 13 3.85 -7.28 -3.76
N HIS A 14 4.08 -8.41 -3.10
CA HIS A 14 5.40 -8.98 -2.87
C HIS A 14 6.37 -8.07 -2.08
N THR A 15 5.86 -7.07 -1.36
CA THR A 15 6.65 -6.13 -0.52
C THR A 15 6.70 -6.51 0.95
N LYS A 16 6.09 -7.65 1.33
CA LYS A 16 5.79 -8.04 2.73
C LYS A 16 4.78 -7.10 3.39
N SER A 17 3.90 -6.49 2.61
CA SER A 17 2.86 -5.58 3.11
C SER A 17 1.76 -6.37 3.82
N LEU A 18 1.45 -6.02 5.07
CA LEU A 18 0.32 -6.62 5.77
C LEU A 18 -1.00 -6.38 5.04
N LYS A 19 -1.17 -5.20 4.42
CA LYS A 19 -2.37 -4.80 3.70
C LYS A 19 -2.63 -5.65 2.45
N TYR A 20 -1.57 -5.96 1.68
CA TYR A 20 -1.66 -6.69 0.42
C TYR A 20 -1.31 -8.18 0.56
N ASP A 21 -0.10 -8.50 1.02
CA ASP A 21 0.44 -9.87 0.99
C ASP A 21 -0.12 -10.80 2.08
N PHE A 22 -0.67 -10.23 3.14
CA PHE A 22 -1.20 -10.98 4.29
C PHE A 22 -2.73 -10.86 4.45
N ALA A 23 -3.44 -10.27 3.48
CA ALA A 23 -4.88 -10.04 3.55
C ALA A 23 -5.66 -11.35 3.81
N VAL A 24 -5.40 -12.41 3.04
CA VAL A 24 -6.04 -13.73 3.20
C VAL A 24 -5.71 -14.36 4.55
N LYS A 25 -4.45 -14.29 4.98
CA LYS A 25 -4.01 -14.78 6.30
C LYS A 25 -4.68 -14.04 7.46
N ARG A 26 -5.24 -12.84 7.20
CA ARG A 26 -5.97 -11.99 8.14
C ARG A 26 -7.49 -12.05 7.93
N GLY A 27 -7.97 -13.07 7.22
CA GLY A 27 -9.39 -13.34 7.02
C GLY A 27 -10.09 -12.37 6.07
N LYS A 28 -9.33 -11.67 5.21
CA LYS A 28 -9.92 -10.87 4.12
C LYS A 28 -10.09 -11.74 2.88
N PRO A 29 -11.11 -11.50 2.04
CA PRO A 29 -11.27 -12.21 0.77
C PRO A 29 -10.04 -12.04 -0.12
N ALA A 30 -9.75 -13.03 -0.98
CA ALA A 30 -8.58 -13.00 -1.86
C ALA A 30 -8.73 -12.01 -3.03
N ASP A 31 -9.96 -11.84 -3.54
CA ASP A 31 -10.22 -11.13 -4.79
C ASP A 31 -10.84 -9.73 -4.57
N VAL A 32 -10.43 -9.05 -3.49
CA VAL A 32 -10.91 -7.70 -3.16
C VAL A 32 -9.77 -6.71 -3.02
N LEU A 33 -10.07 -5.44 -3.31
CA LEU A 33 -9.13 -4.35 -3.05
C LEU A 33 -8.95 -4.15 -1.53
N PRO A 34 -7.72 -4.04 -1.02
CA PRO A 34 -7.46 -3.96 0.41
C PRO A 34 -7.62 -2.52 0.93
N PHE A 35 -8.65 -2.26 1.74
CA PHE A 35 -8.90 -0.96 2.39
C PHE A 35 -9.02 -1.04 3.92
N TRP A 36 -8.30 -1.99 4.55
CA TRP A 36 -8.55 -2.39 5.94
C TRP A 36 -7.43 -2.08 6.94
N VAL A 37 -6.17 -1.95 6.48
CA VAL A 37 -5.05 -1.53 7.32
C VAL A 37 -4.93 -0.01 7.25
N ALA A 38 -4.68 0.64 8.39
CA ALA A 38 -4.40 2.07 8.48
C ALA A 38 -2.97 2.43 8.04
N ASP A 39 -2.60 2.04 6.81
CA ASP A 39 -1.40 2.49 6.10
C ASP A 39 -1.79 3.10 4.74
N MET A 40 -0.84 3.73 4.05
CA MET A 40 -1.08 4.44 2.80
C MET A 40 -0.48 3.71 1.60
N ASP A 41 -1.05 3.95 0.41
CA ASP A 41 -0.53 3.44 -0.87
C ASP A 41 0.31 4.50 -1.61
N PHE A 42 1.02 5.33 -0.85
CA PHE A 42 1.90 6.37 -1.36
C PHE A 42 3.34 6.09 -0.95
N GLU A 43 4.30 6.58 -1.73
CA GLU A 43 5.70 6.56 -1.32
C GLU A 43 5.92 7.46 -0.10
N VAL A 44 6.93 7.12 0.71
CA VAL A 44 7.42 8.05 1.73
C VAL A 44 7.98 9.30 1.06
N PRO A 45 7.93 10.47 1.75
CA PRO A 45 8.57 11.68 1.27
C PRO A 45 10.05 11.44 0.85
N PRO A 46 10.55 12.07 -0.23
CA PRO A 46 11.94 11.93 -0.65
C PRO A 46 12.96 12.25 0.45
N GLU A 47 12.60 13.11 1.40
CA GLU A 47 13.41 13.48 2.55
C GLU A 47 13.59 12.33 3.58
N LEU A 48 12.78 11.27 3.49
CA LEU A 48 12.83 10.07 4.34
C LEU A 48 13.31 8.81 3.61
N LYS A 49 13.64 8.91 2.32
CA LYS A 49 14.28 7.83 1.57
C LYS A 49 15.75 7.74 1.96
#